data_AF-A0A964UG40-F1
#
_entry.id   AF-A0A964UG40-F1
#
_cell.length_a   1.000
_cell.length_b   1.000
_cell.length_c   1.000
_cell.angle_alpha   90.00
_cell.angle_beta   90.00
_cell.angle_gamma   90.00
#
_symmetry.space_group_name_H-M   'P 1'
#
loop_
_entity.id
_entity.type
_entity.pdbx_description
1 polymer ?
#
loop_
_entity_poly.entity_id
_entity_poly.type
_entity_poly.pdbx_seq_one_letter_code
_entity_poly.pdbx_strand_id
1 'polypeptide(L)'
;PAAYDPPVRVVSEARNCIPLAQIRRTPVRSDDVIDFEMRGGRVYRNVLPNSCPQLGLWEAFTYDTEINRLCSAEIIYTLQQIGGGVQRGAGCGLGQFVPVEYVEEEED
;
A
#
# COMPACT_ATOMS: atom_id res chain seq x y z
N PRO A 1 -11.46 -11.39 -4.57
CA PRO A 1 -10.15 -12.08 -4.61
C PRO A 1 -9.11 -11.10 -4.10
N ALA A 2 -8.27 -11.48 -3.15
CA ALA A 2 -7.10 -10.66 -2.84
C ALA A 2 -6.16 -10.68 -4.06
N ALA A 3 -5.49 -9.57 -4.32
CA ALA A 3 -4.36 -9.57 -5.22
C ALA A 3 -3.28 -10.55 -4.69
N TYR A 4 -2.28 -10.86 -5.50
CA TYR A 4 -1.19 -11.72 -5.04
C TYR A 4 -0.41 -11.04 -3.89
N ASP A 5 -0.41 -11.66 -2.70
CA ASP A 5 0.34 -11.24 -1.50
C ASP A 5 1.54 -12.17 -1.26
N PRO A 6 2.75 -11.82 -1.74
CA PRO A 6 3.93 -12.64 -1.50
C PRO A 6 4.30 -12.64 -0.01
N PRO A 7 4.87 -13.74 0.50
CA PRO A 7 5.43 -13.78 1.84
C PRO A 7 6.58 -12.79 1.95
N VAL A 8 6.71 -12.23 3.14
CA VAL A 8 7.74 -11.25 3.45
C VAL A 8 8.36 -11.50 4.82
N ARG A 9 9.60 -11.08 4.98
CA ARG A 9 10.30 -11.04 6.26
C ARG A 9 10.52 -9.59 6.69
N VAL A 10 10.21 -9.29 7.96
CA VAL A 10 10.49 -7.97 8.55
C VAL A 10 12.00 -7.76 8.70
N VAL A 11 12.48 -6.62 8.24
CA VAL A 11 13.91 -6.26 8.22
C VAL A 11 14.29 -5.37 9.40
N SER A 12 13.42 -4.42 9.78
CA SER A 12 13.69 -3.47 10.87
C SER A 12 12.40 -2.87 11.43
N GLU A 13 12.53 -1.95 12.39
CA GLU A 13 11.39 -1.31 13.06
C GLU A 13 10.49 -0.53 12.10
N ALA A 14 9.20 -0.49 12.45
CA ALA A 14 8.19 0.22 11.70
C ALA A 14 8.43 1.74 11.71
N ARG A 15 8.09 2.40 10.61
CA ARG A 15 8.22 3.86 10.45
C ARG A 15 6.86 4.51 10.35
N ASN A 16 6.73 5.69 10.94
CA ASN A 16 5.50 6.48 10.83
C ASN A 16 5.35 7.15 9.47
N CYS A 17 6.44 7.51 8.79
CA CYS A 17 6.36 8.18 7.48
C CYS A 17 7.45 7.73 6.52
N ILE A 18 7.14 7.71 5.23
CA ILE A 18 8.08 7.46 4.13
C ILE A 18 8.12 8.64 3.14
N PRO A 19 9.25 8.89 2.47
CA PRO A 19 9.36 9.99 1.50
C PRO A 19 8.62 9.67 0.20
N LEU A 20 7.61 10.48 -0.14
CA LEU A 20 6.78 10.31 -1.34
C LEU A 20 7.58 10.24 -2.64
N ALA A 21 8.56 11.13 -2.80
CA ALA A 21 9.40 11.21 -3.99
C ALA A 21 10.24 9.95 -4.26
N GLN A 22 10.41 9.09 -3.25
CA GLN A 22 11.14 7.83 -3.39
C GLN A 22 10.23 6.65 -3.72
N ILE A 23 8.90 6.79 -3.65
CA ILE A 23 7.98 5.71 -4.01
C ILE A 23 8.09 5.48 -5.53
N ARG A 24 8.28 4.22 -5.93
CA ARG A 24 8.35 3.79 -7.33
C ARG A 24 7.10 3.03 -7.74
N ARG A 25 6.61 2.14 -6.87
CA ARG A 25 5.39 1.35 -7.09
C ARG A 25 4.67 1.15 -5.76
N THR A 26 3.36 0.93 -5.86
CA THR A 26 2.51 0.63 -4.71
C THR A 26 1.64 -0.60 -4.98
N PRO A 27 2.21 -1.81 -5.09
CA PRO A 27 1.41 -3.02 -5.29
C PRO A 27 0.38 -3.17 -4.18
N VAL A 28 -0.89 -3.21 -4.55
CA VAL A 28 -1.96 -3.60 -3.64
C VAL A 28 -1.93 -5.12 -3.56
N ARG A 29 -1.86 -5.66 -2.35
CA ARG A 29 -1.80 -7.11 -2.07
C ARG A 29 -3.16 -7.65 -1.65
N SER A 30 -3.96 -6.84 -0.98
CA SER A 30 -5.34 -7.18 -0.61
C SER A 30 -6.11 -5.89 -0.32
N ASP A 31 -7.34 -6.02 0.19
CA ASP A 31 -8.10 -4.86 0.67
C ASP A 31 -7.42 -4.16 1.87
N ASP A 32 -6.43 -4.79 2.49
CA ASP A 32 -5.85 -4.37 3.78
C ASP A 32 -4.33 -4.23 3.72
N VAL A 33 -3.69 -4.61 2.60
CA VAL A 33 -2.24 -4.68 2.50
C VAL A 33 -1.76 -3.99 1.23
N ILE A 34 -0.85 -3.03 1.41
CA ILE A 34 -0.18 -2.31 0.33
C ILE A 34 1.32 -2.38 0.57
N ASP A 35 2.07 -2.81 -0.44
CA ASP A 35 3.52 -2.67 -0.43
C ASP A 35 3.92 -1.35 -1.10
N PHE A 36 4.89 -0.65 -0.52
CA PHE A 36 5.48 0.57 -1.04
C PHE A 36 6.91 0.25 -1.47
N GLU A 37 7.10 0.05 -2.78
CA GLU A 37 8.40 -0.23 -3.36
C GLU A 37 9.12 1.07 -3.65
N MET A 38 10.24 1.29 -2.98
CA MET A 38 11.01 2.52 -3.07
C MET A 38 12.09 2.43 -4.15
N ARG A 39 12.55 3.59 -4.60
CA ARG A 39 13.82 3.73 -5.32
C ARG A 39 14.94 3.17 -4.44
N GLY A 40 15.85 2.41 -5.05
CA GLY A 40 16.92 1.71 -4.34
C GLY A 40 16.52 0.35 -3.75
N GLY A 41 15.34 -0.19 -4.09
CA GLY A 41 14.97 -1.58 -3.83
C GLY A 41 14.40 -1.87 -2.44
N ARG A 42 14.28 -0.86 -1.58
CA ARG A 42 13.65 -1.02 -0.27
C ARG A 42 12.14 -1.17 -0.42
N VAL A 43 11.53 -2.07 0.34
CA VAL A 43 10.08 -2.27 0.38
C VAL A 43 9.57 -1.95 1.78
N TYR A 44 8.43 -1.26 1.86
CA TYR A 44 7.68 -1.13 3.10
C TYR A 44 6.30 -1.74 2.94
N ARG A 45 5.94 -2.69 3.79
CA ARG A 45 4.57 -3.20 3.89
C ARG A 45 3.76 -2.31 4.81
N ASN A 46 2.61 -1.86 4.34
CA ASN A 46 1.62 -1.13 5.11
C ASN A 46 0.36 -2.00 5.24
N VAL A 47 0.07 -2.44 6.46
CA VAL A 47 -1.18 -3.12 6.79
C VAL A 47 -2.14 -2.07 7.32
N LEU A 48 -3.26 -1.88 6.64
CA LEU A 48 -4.28 -0.91 6.99
C LEU A 48 -4.96 -1.33 8.31
N PRO A 49 -5.19 -0.41 9.28
CA PRO A 49 -5.85 -0.74 10.54
C PRO A 49 -7.31 -1.20 10.36
N ASN A 50 -7.94 -0.77 9.27
CA ASN A 50 -9.26 -1.20 8.85
C ASN A 50 -9.20 -1.53 7.36
N SER A 51 -9.91 -2.59 6.98
CA SER A 51 -10.02 -3.00 5.58
C SER A 51 -10.53 -1.86 4.70
N CYS A 52 -9.99 -1.77 3.48
CA CYS A 52 -10.36 -0.76 2.51
C CYS A 52 -11.22 -1.36 1.39
N PRO A 53 -12.55 -1.13 1.41
CA PRO A 53 -13.45 -1.81 0.50
C PRO A 53 -13.05 -1.69 -0.96
N GLN A 54 -12.93 -2.84 -1.63
CA GLN A 54 -12.62 -2.98 -3.05
C GLN A 54 -11.21 -2.50 -3.46
N LEU A 55 -10.31 -2.23 -2.52
CA LEU A 55 -8.96 -1.80 -2.83
C LEU A 55 -8.20 -2.88 -3.63
N GLY A 56 -8.26 -4.15 -3.23
CA GLY A 56 -7.66 -5.28 -3.94
C GLY A 56 -8.37 -5.65 -5.24
N LEU A 57 -9.62 -5.21 -5.44
CA LEU A 57 -10.33 -5.36 -6.72
C LEU A 57 -9.81 -4.37 -7.76
N TRP A 58 -9.64 -3.11 -7.37
CA TRP A 58 -9.24 -2.03 -8.27
C TRP A 58 -7.73 -1.87 -8.38
N GLU A 59 -6.99 -2.32 -7.37
CA GLU A 59 -5.53 -2.20 -7.24
C GLU A 59 -5.02 -0.76 -7.44
N ALA A 60 -5.89 0.22 -7.16
CA ALA A 60 -5.65 1.62 -7.42
C ALA A 60 -6.21 2.48 -6.30
N PHE A 61 -5.45 3.49 -5.90
CA PHE A 61 -5.83 4.46 -4.88
C PHE A 61 -5.15 5.80 -5.13
N THR A 62 -5.66 6.84 -4.47
CA THR A 62 -5.11 8.19 -4.44
C THR A 62 -4.95 8.63 -2.99
N TYR A 63 -4.16 9.66 -2.76
CA TYR A 63 -3.93 10.28 -1.46
C TYR A 63 -3.71 11.77 -1.67
N ASP A 64 -4.10 12.58 -0.69
CA ASP A 64 -3.91 14.02 -0.72
C ASP A 64 -2.59 14.34 0.00
N THR A 65 -1.63 14.96 -0.71
CA THR A 65 -0.28 15.21 -0.18
C THR A 65 -0.16 16.67 0.30
N GLU A 66 -0.13 16.91 1.61
CA GLU A 66 0.16 18.24 2.15
C GLU A 66 1.65 18.45 2.46
N ILE A 67 2.37 17.35 2.69
CA ILE A 67 3.77 17.32 3.10
C ILE A 67 4.48 16.32 2.15
N ASN A 68 5.74 16.52 1.79
CA ASN A 68 6.50 15.63 0.88
C ASN A 68 6.77 14.20 1.43
N ARG A 69 5.88 13.68 2.28
CA ARG A 69 5.94 12.39 2.97
C ARG A 69 4.54 11.80 2.98
N LEU A 70 4.47 10.47 2.96
CA LEU A 70 3.26 9.72 3.25
C LEU A 70 3.39 9.16 4.66
N CYS A 71 2.41 9.40 5.52
CA CYS A 71 2.44 9.08 6.94
C CYS A 71 1.33 8.12 7.36
N SER A 72 1.56 7.38 8.44
CA SER A 72 0.52 6.59 9.11
C SER A 72 -0.64 7.49 9.51
N ALA A 73 -1.86 6.96 9.44
CA ALA A 73 -3.14 7.66 9.62
C ALA A 73 -3.52 8.68 8.53
N GLU A 74 -2.67 8.93 7.52
CA GLU A 74 -3.14 9.64 6.31
C GLU A 74 -4.17 8.78 5.58
N ILE A 75 -5.15 9.46 4.97
CA ILE A 75 -6.26 8.81 4.29
C ILE A 75 -5.91 8.59 2.81
N ILE A 76 -5.96 7.33 2.38
CA ILE A 76 -6.02 6.98 0.96
C ILE A 76 -7.49 6.82 0.54
N TYR A 77 -7.78 7.09 -0.72
CA TYR A 77 -9.08 6.81 -1.33
C TYR A 77 -8.88 5.80 -2.46
N THR A 78 -9.65 4.71 -2.47
CA THR A 78 -9.66 3.80 -3.62
C THR A 78 -10.04 4.53 -4.90
N LEU A 79 -9.48 4.14 -6.03
CA LEU A 79 -9.84 4.68 -7.36
C LEU A 79 -10.61 3.61 -8.12
N GLN A 80 -11.87 3.89 -8.41
CA GLN A 80 -12.78 2.95 -9.05
C GLN A 80 -13.03 3.37 -10.50
N GLN A 81 -13.06 2.40 -11.41
CA GLN A 81 -13.39 2.65 -12.82
C GLN A 81 -14.83 2.21 -13.12
N ILE A 82 -15.77 3.15 -13.02
CA ILE A 82 -17.20 2.89 -13.18
C ILE A 82 -17.75 3.77 -14.30
N GLY A 83 -18.55 3.18 -15.21
CA GLY A 83 -19.23 3.94 -16.27
C GLY A 83 -18.29 4.69 -17.22
N GLY A 84 -17.05 4.23 -17.37
CA GLY A 84 -16.03 4.88 -18.22
C GLY A 84 -15.28 6.05 -17.55
N GLY A 85 -15.55 6.34 -16.28
CA GLY A 85 -14.85 7.37 -15.51
C GLY A 85 -14.05 6.82 -14.33
N VAL A 86 -13.12 7.62 -13.80
CA VAL A 86 -12.42 7.34 -12.54
C VAL A 86 -13.09 8.11 -11.41
N GLN A 87 -13.43 7.43 -10.33
CA GLN A 87 -14.11 8.00 -9.16
C GLN A 87 -13.37 7.63 -7.88
N ARG A 88 -13.39 8.51 -6.87
CA ARG A 88 -12.92 8.17 -5.52
C ARG A 88 -13.95 7.25 -4.87
N GLY A 89 -13.48 6.13 -4.33
CA GLY A 89 -14.26 5.19 -3.52
C GLY A 89 -14.03 5.41 -2.02
N ALA A 90 -14.03 4.31 -1.25
CA ALA A 90 -13.83 4.32 0.19
C ALA A 90 -12.52 5.00 0.60
N GLY A 91 -12.57 5.77 1.70
CA GLY A 91 -11.43 6.41 2.34
C GLY A 91 -10.93 5.58 3.53
N CYS A 92 -9.63 5.32 3.59
CA CYS A 92 -9.03 4.37 4.52
C CYS A 92 -7.72 4.94 5.08
N GLY A 93 -7.52 4.84 6.39
CA GLY A 93 -6.29 5.29 7.02
C GLY A 93 -5.14 4.32 6.78
N LEU A 94 -3.95 4.85 6.52
CA LEU A 94 -2.71 4.05 6.44
C LEU A 94 -2.27 3.56 7.82
N GLY A 95 -1.68 2.37 7.85
CA GLY A 95 -0.95 1.85 9.00
C GLY A 95 0.48 2.38 9.06
N GLN A 96 1.31 1.73 9.87
CA GLN A 96 2.76 2.00 9.87
C GLN A 96 3.46 1.32 8.69
N PHE A 97 4.59 1.89 8.28
CA PHE A 97 5.42 1.38 7.19
C PHE A 97 6.47 0.43 7.74
N VAL A 98 6.24 -0.87 7.62
CA VAL A 98 7.16 -1.91 8.10
C VAL A 98 8.15 -2.26 7.00
N PRO A 99 9.47 -2.05 7.20
CA PRO A 99 10.49 -2.46 6.22
C PRO A 99 10.51 -3.97 6.05
N VAL A 100 10.41 -4.46 4.82
CA VAL A 100 10.36 -5.90 4.52
C VAL A 100 11.23 -6.30 3.32
N GLU A 101 11.53 -7.59 3.24
CA GLU A 101 12.09 -8.28 2.08
C GLU A 101 11.12 -9.37 1.62
N TYR A 102 10.90 -9.52 0.32
CA TYR A 102 10.17 -10.66 -0.24
C TYR A 102 10.99 -11.93 -0.02
N VAL A 103 10.32 -13.01 0.39
CA VAL A 103 10.93 -14.34 0.44
C VAL A 103 10.36 -15.18 -0.70
N GLU A 104 11.16 -16.11 -1.20
CA GLU A 104 10.68 -17.07 -2.19
C GLU A 104 9.68 -18.01 -1.50
N GLU A 105 8.52 -18.24 -2.13
CA GLU A 105 7.67 -19.36 -1.77
C GLU A 105 8.40 -20.62 -2.28
N GLU A 106 8.89 -21.47 -1.37
CA GLU A 106 9.27 -22.83 -1.76
C GLU A 106 7.97 -23.52 -2.20
N GLU A 107 7.78 -23.68 -3.52
CA GLU A 107 6.72 -24.52 -4.09
C GLU A 107 7.01 -25.98 -3.71
N ASP A 108 6.38 -26.46 -2.63
CA ASP A 108 6.35 -27.89 -2.25
C ASP A 108 5.54 -28.75 -3.25
#